data_AF-A0A3N1TUY6-F1
#
_entry.id   AF-A0A3N1TUY6-F1
#
_cell.length_a   1.000
_cell.length_b   1.000
_cell.length_c   1.000
_cell.angle_alpha   90.00
_cell.angle_beta   90.00
_cell.angle_gamma   90.00
#
_symmetry.space_group_name_H-M   'P 1'
#
loop_
_entity.id
_entity.type
_entity.pdbx_description
1 polymer ?
#
loop_
_entity_poly.entity_id
_entity_poly.type
_entity_poly.pdbx_seq_one_letter_code
_entity_poly.pdbx_strand_id
1 'polypeptide(L)'
;MDIRAIDPRATAWEQEHARYRVYLWDRAAVTAHEYEVLDEVDVDELLAWVSVYAAERGWGYTIYVATTDGDSPGLIRLAGVRGDPFADA
;
A
#
# COMPACT_ATOMS: atom_id res chain seq x y z
N MET A 1 11.25 11.82 -12.19
CA MET A 1 11.16 12.22 -10.78
C MET A 1 11.61 13.67 -10.72
N ASP A 2 10.77 14.56 -10.20
CA ASP A 2 11.07 15.98 -10.02
C ASP A 2 11.14 16.25 -8.51
N ILE A 3 12.22 16.87 -8.03
CA ILE A 3 12.53 16.99 -6.60
C ILE A 3 12.86 18.44 -6.25
N ARG A 4 12.33 18.92 -5.13
CA ARG A 4 12.65 20.24 -4.55
C ARG A 4 13.02 20.14 -3.08
N ALA A 5 13.86 21.06 -2.62
CA ALA A 5 14.13 21.24 -1.20
C ALA A 5 12.89 21.79 -0.47
N ILE A 6 12.72 21.40 0.79
CA ILE A 6 11.64 21.86 1.68
C ILE A 6 12.23 22.35 3.01
N ASP A 7 11.57 23.32 3.67
CA ASP A 7 11.82 23.63 5.08
C ASP A 7 10.91 22.73 5.93
N PRO A 8 11.44 21.85 6.81
CA PRO A 8 10.60 21.01 7.66
C PRO A 8 9.67 21.81 8.57
N ARG A 9 9.99 23.08 8.87
CA ARG A 9 9.11 23.97 9.65
C ARG A 9 7.82 24.35 8.93
N ALA A 10 7.73 24.10 7.62
CA ALA A 10 6.51 24.29 6.86
C ALA A 10 5.48 23.16 7.07
N THR A 11 5.85 22.09 7.76
CA THR A 11 4.97 20.96 8.08
C THR A 11 4.36 21.14 9.47
N ALA A 12 3.03 21.14 9.55
CA ALA A 12 2.31 21.42 10.80
C ALA A 12 2.13 20.19 11.70
N TRP A 13 2.24 18.98 11.14
CA TRP A 13 2.02 17.73 11.88
C TRP A 13 2.79 16.58 11.22
N GLU A 14 3.10 15.57 12.02
CA GLU A 14 3.73 14.33 11.60
C GLU A 14 3.04 13.16 12.30
N GLN A 15 2.98 12.02 11.64
CA GLN A 15 2.56 10.76 12.24
C GLN A 15 3.68 9.75 12.07
N GLU A 16 4.07 9.11 13.17
CA GLU A 16 5.21 8.20 13.22
C GLU A 16 4.95 6.90 12.43
N HIS A 17 3.71 6.39 12.48
CA HIS A 17 3.33 5.15 11.83
C HIS A 17 2.04 5.28 11.03
N ALA A 18 2.04 4.69 9.82
CA ALA A 18 0.86 4.56 8.99
C ALA A 18 0.14 3.23 9.26
N ARG A 19 -1.17 3.21 9.03
CA ARG A 19 -1.92 1.95 8.88
C ARG A 19 -1.87 1.52 7.44
N TYR A 20 -1.51 0.27 7.18
CA TYR A 20 -1.38 -0.24 5.82
C TYR A 20 -2.50 -1.21 5.46
N ARG A 21 -2.94 -1.15 4.21
CA ARG A 21 -3.79 -2.16 3.57
C ARG A 21 -3.01 -2.86 2.47
N VAL A 22 -3.05 -4.18 2.47
CA VAL A 22 -2.37 -5.02 1.48
C VAL A 22 -3.41 -5.84 0.76
N TYR A 23 -3.48 -5.67 -0.55
CA TYR A 23 -4.32 -6.48 -1.42
C TYR A 23 -3.43 -7.35 -2.29
N LEU A 24 -3.67 -8.65 -2.26
CA LEU A 24 -2.99 -9.65 -3.06
C LEU A 24 -3.96 -10.15 -4.12
N TRP A 25 -3.51 -10.19 -5.36
CA TRP A 25 -4.34 -10.45 -6.54
C TRP A 25 -3.96 -11.81 -7.15
N ASP A 26 -4.81 -12.80 -6.95
CA ASP A 26 -4.74 -14.05 -7.70
C ASP A 26 -5.48 -13.85 -9.03
N ARG A 27 -4.73 -13.47 -10.07
CA ARG A 27 -5.29 -13.23 -11.39
C ARG A 27 -5.78 -14.51 -12.07
N ALA A 28 -5.21 -15.67 -11.75
CA ALA A 28 -5.59 -16.94 -12.35
C ALA A 28 -6.95 -17.41 -11.80
N ALA A 29 -7.20 -17.18 -10.51
CA ALA A 29 -8.47 -17.50 -9.86
C ALA A 29 -9.47 -16.33 -9.85
N VAL A 30 -9.09 -15.15 -10.37
CA VAL A 30 -9.89 -13.91 -10.36
C VAL A 30 -10.41 -13.58 -8.96
N THR A 31 -9.50 -13.62 -7.97
CA THR A 31 -9.83 -13.36 -6.57
C THR A 31 -8.80 -12.48 -5.88
N ALA A 32 -9.21 -11.86 -4.79
CA ALA A 32 -8.41 -10.98 -3.97
C ALA A 32 -8.30 -11.50 -2.53
N HIS A 33 -7.13 -11.27 -1.93
CA HIS A 33 -6.91 -11.47 -0.50
C HIS A 33 -6.50 -10.14 0.12
N GLU A 34 -7.30 -9.67 1.07
CA GLU A 34 -7.22 -8.31 1.59
C GLU A 34 -6.87 -8.31 3.09
N TYR A 35 -5.87 -7.53 3.47
CA TYR A 35 -5.34 -7.49 4.83
C TYR A 35 -5.18 -6.06 5.31
N GLU A 36 -5.34 -5.86 6.62
CA GLU A 36 -4.89 -4.68 7.35
C GLU A 36 -3.71 -5.06 8.25
N VAL A 37 -2.67 -4.23 8.24
CA VAL A 37 -1.51 -4.40 9.12
C VAL A 37 -1.82 -3.74 10.46
N LEU A 38 -1.93 -4.56 11.51
CA LEU A 38 -2.31 -4.14 12.85
C LEU A 38 -1.12 -3.74 13.73
N ASP A 39 0.07 -4.22 13.40
CA ASP A 39 1.30 -3.85 14.10
C ASP A 39 1.90 -2.57 13.51
N GLU A 40 2.75 -1.92 14.28
CA GLU A 40 3.60 -0.84 13.78
C GLU A 40 4.76 -1.47 13.02
N VAL A 41 4.76 -1.29 11.69
CA VAL A 41 5.72 -1.93 10.77
C VAL A 41 6.33 -0.86 9.88
N ASP A 42 7.64 -0.94 9.67
CA ASP A 42 8.35 -0.07 8.73
C ASP A 42 7.89 -0.38 7.29
N VAL A 43 7.82 0.66 6.47
CA VAL A 43 7.46 0.52 5.05
C VAL A 43 8.38 -0.44 4.31
N ASP A 44 9.67 -0.47 4.64
CA ASP A 44 10.64 -1.33 3.98
C ASP A 44 10.42 -2.82 4.33
N GLU A 45 10.08 -3.11 5.59
CA GLU A 45 9.73 -4.46 6.04
C GLU A 45 8.44 -4.94 5.37
N LEU A 46 7.42 -4.07 5.31
CA LEU A 46 6.16 -4.38 4.64
C LEU A 46 6.37 -4.68 3.14
N LEU A 47 7.14 -3.84 2.45
CA LEU A 47 7.44 -4.03 1.02
C LEU A 47 8.19 -5.33 0.77
N ALA A 48 9.18 -5.64 1.61
CA ALA A 48 9.93 -6.88 1.53
C ALA A 48 9.01 -8.09 1.71
N TRP A 49 8.18 -8.11 2.75
CA TRP A 49 7.25 -9.21 3.02
C TRP A 49 6.24 -9.41 1.88
N VAL A 50 5.53 -8.35 1.46
CA VAL A 50 4.50 -8.47 0.41
C VAL A 50 5.08 -8.97 -0.90
N SER A 51 6.26 -8.45 -1.29
CA SER A 51 6.89 -8.82 -2.56
C SER A 51 7.27 -10.31 -2.59
N VAL A 52 7.85 -10.83 -1.50
CA VAL A 52 8.20 -12.26 -1.38
C VAL A 52 6.94 -13.13 -1.36
N TYR A 53 5.97 -12.77 -0.52
CA TYR A 53 4.74 -13.54 -0.35
C TYR A 53 3.95 -13.68 -1.65
N ALA A 54 3.82 -12.58 -2.41
CA ALA A 54 3.13 -12.56 -3.69
C ALA A 54 3.90 -13.35 -4.77
N ALA A 55 5.24 -13.18 -4.82
CA ALA A 55 6.08 -13.86 -5.81
C ALA A 55 6.03 -15.40 -5.66
N GLU A 56 6.07 -15.91 -4.44
CA GLU A 56 5.96 -17.36 -4.15
C GLU A 56 4.67 -17.99 -4.68
N ARG A 57 3.61 -17.18 -4.87
CA ARG A 57 2.29 -17.62 -5.32
C ARG A 57 1.98 -17.24 -6.77
N GLY A 58 2.88 -16.50 -7.42
CA GLY A 58 2.61 -15.92 -8.74
C GLY A 58 1.49 -14.87 -8.73
N TRP A 59 1.27 -14.21 -7.58
CA TRP A 59 0.22 -13.21 -7.41
C TRP A 59 0.72 -11.79 -7.68
N GLY A 60 -0.22 -10.92 -8.06
CA GLY A 60 0.01 -9.47 -8.01
C GLY A 60 -0.23 -8.94 -6.60
N TYR A 61 0.16 -7.68 -6.35
CA TYR A 61 -0.20 -7.01 -5.12
C TYR A 61 -0.41 -5.52 -5.32
N THR A 62 -1.12 -4.88 -4.40
CA THR A 62 -1.18 -3.43 -4.23
C THR A 62 -1.15 -3.10 -2.73
N ILE A 63 -0.32 -2.13 -2.35
CA ILE A 63 -0.20 -1.65 -0.97
C ILE A 63 -0.74 -0.23 -0.90
N TYR A 64 -1.53 0.05 0.13
CA TYR A 64 -2.05 1.37 0.45
C TYR A 64 -1.68 1.78 1.86
N VAL A 65 -1.53 3.08 2.06
CA VAL A 65 -1.67 3.71 3.38
C VAL A 65 -3.14 4.07 3.57
N ALA A 66 -3.73 3.61 4.67
CA ALA A 66 -5.03 4.06 5.12
C ALA A 66 -4.92 5.45 5.74
N THR A 67 -5.83 6.32 5.34
CA THR A 67 -5.91 7.71 5.79
C THR A 67 -7.38 8.11 5.91
N THR A 68 -7.64 9.35 6.27
CA THR A 68 -8.99 9.92 6.25
C THR A 68 -8.97 11.28 5.57
N ASP A 69 -10.05 11.59 4.86
CA ASP A 69 -10.35 12.95 4.39
C ASP A 69 -11.57 13.45 5.17
N GLY A 70 -11.32 14.25 6.20
CA GLY A 70 -12.29 14.49 7.26
C GLY A 70 -12.66 13.18 7.97
N ASP A 71 -13.96 12.85 7.97
CA ASP A 71 -14.49 11.61 8.57
C ASP A 71 -14.56 10.45 7.57
N SER A 72 -14.19 10.66 6.30
CA SER A 72 -14.28 9.64 5.25
C SER A 72 -13.00 8.81 5.19
N PRO A 73 -13.07 7.47 5.33
CA PRO A 73 -11.91 6.61 5.11
C PRO A 73 -11.38 6.73 3.69
N GLY A 74 -10.06 6.83 3.55
CA GLY A 74 -9.35 6.97 2.29
C GLY A 74 -8.13 6.06 2.22
N LEU A 75 -7.64 5.85 1.00
CA LEU A 75 -6.43 5.05 0.73
C LEU A 75 -5.49 5.83 -0.20
N ILE A 76 -4.22 5.89 0.16
CA ILE A 76 -3.15 6.41 -0.69
C ILE A 76 -2.34 5.22 -1.19
N ARG A 77 -2.29 5.01 -2.51
CA ARG A 77 -1.54 3.90 -3.10
C ARG A 77 -0.04 4.11 -2.94
N LEU A 78 0.62 3.17 -2.28
CA LEU A 78 2.05 3.17 -2.07
C LEU A 78 2.78 2.40 -3.18
N ALA A 79 2.45 1.12 -3.37
CA ALA A 79 3.19 0.22 -4.26
C ALA A 79 2.27 -0.80 -4.98
N GLY A 80 2.83 -1.51 -5.97
CA GLY A 80 2.13 -2.59 -6.67
C GLY A 80 1.28 -2.14 -7.87
N VAL A 81 0.36 -3.02 -8.28
CA VAL A 81 -0.50 -2.88 -9.48
C VAL A 81 -1.31 -1.57 -9.42
N ARG A 82 -1.44 -0.92 -10.58
CA ARG A 82 -2.26 0.28 -10.79
C ARG A 82 -3.48 -0.07 -11.62
N GLY A 83 -4.62 0.52 -11.28
CA GLY A 83 -5.88 0.27 -11.97
C GLY A 83 -6.52 -1.05 -11.55
N ASP A 84 -7.39 -1.59 -12.41
CA ASP A 84 -8.07 -2.86 -12.18
C ASP A 84 -7.10 -4.05 -12.40
N PRO A 85 -6.79 -4.84 -11.36
CA PRO A 85 -5.88 -5.98 -11.47
C PRO A 85 -6.43 -7.13 -12.32
N PHE A 86 -7.73 -7.13 -12.65
CA PHE A 86 -8.41 -8.15 -13.42
C PHE A 86 -8.83 -7.68 -14.83
N ALA A 87 -8.40 -6.49 -15.27
CA ALA A 87 -8.84 -5.92 -16.55
C ALA A 87 -8.60 -6.82 -17.77
N ASP A 88 -7.58 -7.68 -17.72
CA ASP A 88 -7.21 -8.63 -18.79
C ASP A 88 -7.32 -10.11 -18.34
N ALA A 89 -8.05 -10.39 -17.25
CA ALA A 89 -8.18 -11.74 -16.69
C ALA A 89 -9.35 -12.53 -17.31
#